data_AF-A0A3D5YZ80-F1
#
_entry.id   AF-A0A3D5YZ80-F1
#
_cell.length_a   1.000
_cell.length_b   1.000
_cell.length_c   1.000
_cell.angle_alpha   90.00
_cell.angle_beta   90.00
_cell.angle_gamma   90.00
#
_symmetry.space_group_name_H-M   'P 1'
#
loop_
_entity.id
_entity.type
_entity.pdbx_description
1 polymer ?
#
loop_
_entity_poly.entity_id
_entity_poly.type
_entity_poly.pdbx_seq_one_letter_code
_entity_poly.pdbx_strand_id
1 'polypeptide(L)' 'MLINQDHREFRYKAFNSIKDMWLSLEVFNLLGINNTISYLWVANNTGDLFGVPNYLTKRKLNLKLTVKF' A
#
# COMPACT_ATOMS: atom_id res chain seq x y z
N MET A 1 -32.72 3.87 41.66
CA MET A 1 -32.03 4.14 40.39
C MET A 1 -30.59 4.47 40.71
N LEU A 2 -29.68 3.51 40.58
CA LEU A 2 -28.24 3.73 40.79
C LEU A 2 -27.53 3.23 39.54
N ILE A 3 -27.29 4.15 38.61
CA ILE A 3 -26.41 3.90 37.47
C ILE A 3 -24.99 4.12 38.01
N ASN A 4 -24.34 3.03 38.42
CA ASN A 4 -22.92 3.04 38.72
C ASN A 4 -22.18 3.09 37.38
N GLN A 5 -21.68 4.28 37.02
CA GLN A 5 -20.80 4.44 35.87
C GLN A 5 -19.38 4.11 36.30
N ASP A 6 -19.05 2.82 36.30
CA ASP A 6 -17.69 2.33 36.45
C ASP A 6 -16.93 2.61 35.14
N HIS A 7 -16.43 3.85 35.00
CA HIS A 7 -15.51 4.24 33.93
C HIS A 7 -14.13 3.67 34.26
N ARG A 8 -13.96 2.38 33.97
CA ARG A 8 -12.63 1.76 33.92
C ARG A 8 -11.90 2.32 32.72
N GLU A 9 -11.15 3.40 32.96
CA GLU A 9 -10.17 3.94 32.03
C GLU A 9 -9.19 2.81 31.67
N PHE A 10 -9.40 2.19 30.51
CA PHE A 10 -8.47 1.22 29.95
C PHE A 10 -7.18 1.98 29.62
N ARG A 11 -6.29 2.12 30.61
CA ARG A 11 -4.96 2.67 30.45
C ARG A 11 -4.14 1.68 29.64
N TYR A 12 -4.24 1.78 28.32
CA TYR A 12 -3.38 1.08 27.38
C TYR A 12 -1.93 1.57 27.57
N LYS A 13 -1.17 0.93 28.45
CA LYS A 13 0.25 1.24 28.71
C LYS A 13 1.10 1.26 27.43
N ALA A 14 0.69 0.52 26.39
CA ALA A 14 1.36 0.48 25.08
C ALA A 14 1.29 1.81 24.30
N PHE A 15 0.23 2.62 24.47
CA PHE A 15 0.11 3.92 23.80
C PHE A 15 0.81 5.05 24.55
N ASN A 16 1.29 4.81 25.78
CA ASN A 16 1.88 5.85 26.62
C ASN A 16 3.30 6.27 26.17
N SER A 17 3.93 5.48 25.30
CA SER A 17 5.22 5.78 24.67
C SER A 17 5.08 6.16 23.19
N ILE A 18 3.86 6.26 22.66
CA ILE A 18 3.62 6.66 21.28
C ILE A 18 3.31 8.15 21.27
N LYS A 19 4.21 8.95 20.69
CA LYS A 19 4.03 10.41 20.56
C LYS A 19 3.10 10.77 19.43
N ASP A 20 3.23 10.09 18.29
CA ASP A 20 2.40 10.29 17.09
C ASP A 20 2.08 8.95 16.42
N MET A 21 0.88 8.83 15.86
CA MET A 21 0.49 7.70 15.00
C MET A 21 -0.27 8.21 13.78
N TRP A 22 0.12 7.76 12.59
CA TRP A 22 -0.52 8.10 11.31
C TRP A 22 -0.87 6.85 10.54
N LEU A 23 -2.10 6.79 10.04
CA LEU A 23 -2.58 5.76 9.14
C LEU A 23 -2.89 6.39 7.79
N SER A 24 -2.26 5.88 6.73
CA SER A 24 -2.44 6.39 5.36
C SER A 24 -2.83 5.26 4.41
N LEU A 25 -3.81 5.53 3.55
CA LEU A 25 -4.20 4.65 2.45
C LEU A 25 -3.92 5.35 1.13
N GLU A 26 -3.11 4.73 0.28
CA GLU A 26 -2.71 5.24 -1.03
C GLU A 26 -3.17 4.28 -2.12
N VAL A 27 -3.71 4.81 -3.22
CA VAL A 27 -4.10 4.03 -4.40
C VAL A 27 -3.22 4.45 -5.57
N PHE A 28 -2.37 3.54 -6.06
CA PHE A 28 -1.58 3.75 -7.27
C PHE A 28 -2.33 3.25 -8.49
N ASN A 29 -2.25 4.02 -9.59
CA ASN A 29 -2.94 3.74 -10.85
C ASN A 29 -4.48 3.61 -10.66
N LEU A 30 -5.10 4.66 -10.11
CA LEU A 30 -6.54 4.72 -9.80
C LEU A 30 -7.42 4.45 -11.02
N LEU A 31 -7.04 5.04 -12.17
CA LEU A 31 -7.75 4.89 -13.44
C LEU A 31 -7.53 3.53 -14.11
N GLY A 32 -6.61 2.70 -13.59
CA GLY A 32 -6.33 1.37 -14.12
C GLY A 32 -5.83 1.37 -15.57
N ILE A 33 -5.22 2.47 -16.03
CA ILE A 33 -4.80 2.60 -17.41
C ILE A 33 -3.55 1.75 -17.61
N ASN A 34 -3.67 0.74 -18.48
CA ASN A 34 -2.55 -0.09 -18.90
C ASN A 34 -1.80 0.64 -20.04
N ASN A 35 -0.89 1.54 -19.68
CA ASN A 35 0.03 2.13 -20.66
C ASN A 35 1.14 1.11 -21.01
N THR A 36 1.14 0.61 -22.24
CA THR A 36 2.26 -0.16 -22.82
C THR A 36 3.36 0.83 -23.20
N ILE A 37 4.29 1.10 -22.27
CA ILE A 37 5.36 2.09 -22.52
C ILE A 37 6.48 1.50 -23.36
N SER A 38 6.74 0.20 -23.28
CA SER A 38 7.81 -0.42 -24.05
C SER A 38 7.51 -1.86 -24.45
N TYR A 39 8.13 -2.29 -25.55
CA TYR A 39 8.23 -3.69 -25.93
C TYR A 39 9.67 -4.14 -25.68
N LEU A 40 9.83 -5.22 -24.91
CA LEU A 40 11.12 -5.87 -24.78
C LEU A 40 11.33 -6.72 -26.02
N TRP A 41 12.32 -6.36 -26.83
CA TRP A 41 12.73 -7.15 -27.99
C TRP A 41 13.67 -8.25 -27.52
N VAL A 42 13.18 -9.48 -27.48
CA VAL A 42 14.00 -10.65 -27.13
C VAL A 42 14.31 -11.41 -28.42
N ALA A 43 15.60 -11.54 -28.73
CA ALA A 43 16.07 -12.33 -29.85
C ALA A 43 16.36 -13.76 -29.38
N ASN A 44 15.90 -14.77 -30.12
CA ASN A 44 16.37 -16.14 -29.94
C ASN A 44 17.72 -16.35 -30.66
N ASN A 45 18.46 -17.41 -30.34
CA ASN A 45 19.70 -17.79 -31.02
C ASN A 45 19.52 -18.13 -32.52
N THR A 46 18.27 -18.17 -33.00
CA THR A 46 17.87 -18.47 -34.38
C THR A 46 17.57 -17.21 -35.19
N GLY A 47 17.62 -16.02 -34.57
CA GLY A 47 17.42 -14.72 -35.22
C GLY A 47 16.00 -14.13 -35.16
N ASP A 48 15.05 -14.83 -34.52
CA ASP A 48 13.67 -14.33 -34.39
C ASP A 48 13.56 -13.33 -33.24
N LEU A 49 12.88 -12.20 -33.49
CA LEU A 49 12.60 -11.16 -32.50
C LEU A 49 11.15 -11.24 -32.01
N PHE A 50 10.96 -11.46 -30.71
CA PHE A 50 9.66 -11.42 -30.07
C PHE A 50 9.49 -10.10 -29.31
N GLY A 51 8.44 -9.35 -29.65
CA GLY A 51 8.06 -8.13 -28.94
C GLY A 51 7.20 -8.47 -27.71
N VAL A 52 7.82 -8.61 -26.54
CA VAL A 52 7.08 -8.86 -25.29
C VAL A 52 6.61 -7.51 -24.74
N PRO A 53 5.28 -7.27 -24.60
CA PRO A 53 4.79 -6.00 -24.08
C PRO A 53 5.18 -5.83 -22.60
N ASN A 54 5.73 -4.67 -22.26
CA ASN A 54 6.04 -4.27 -20.89
C ASN A 54 5.02 -3.23 -20.41
N TYR A 55 4.05 -3.71 -19.65
CA TYR A 55 3.06 -2.86 -19.02
C TYR A 55 3.65 -2.17 -17.79
N LEU A 56 3.32 -0.89 -17.61
CA LEU A 56 3.54 -0.22 -16.32
C LEU A 56 2.82 -0.95 -15.18
N THR A 57 3.28 -0.69 -13.95
CA THR A 57 2.71 -1.24 -12.71
C THR A 57 1.18 -1.15 -12.68
N LYS A 58 0.52 -2.31 -12.49
CA LYS A 58 -0.94 -2.42 -12.32
C LYS A 58 -1.47 -1.64 -11.11
N ARG A 59 -2.79 -1.50 -10.97
CA ARG A 59 -3.44 -0.89 -9.79
C ARG A 59 -2.95 -1.53 -8.50
N LYS A 60 -2.41 -0.72 -7.59
CA LYS A 60 -1.91 -1.15 -6.28
C LYS A 60 -2.59 -0.35 -5.17
N LEU A 61 -2.98 -1.05 -4.11
CA LEU A 61 -3.41 -0.44 -2.85
C LEU A 61 -2.25 -0.52 -1.86
N ASN A 62 -1.97 0.58 -1.18
CA ASN A 62 -0.87 0.67 -0.24
C ASN A 62 -1.37 1.23 1.10
N LEU A 63 -1.20 0.46 2.17
CA LEU A 63 -1.58 0.82 3.52
C LEU A 63 -0.30 1.09 4.32
N LYS A 64 -0.18 2.30 4.87
CA LYS A 64 0.97 2.71 5.68
C LYS A 64 0.53 3.05 7.09
N LEU A 65 1.27 2.51 8.07
CA LEU A 65 1.16 2.88 9.48
C LEU A 65 2.51 3.46 9.91
N THR A 66 2.51 4.71 10.37
CA THR A 66 3.69 5.39 10.90
C THR A 66 3.46 5.63 12.38
N VAL A 67 4.38 5.15 13.22
CA VAL A 67 4.35 5.35 14.67
C VAL A 67 5.64 6.03 15.10
N LYS A 68 5.54 7.11 15.87
CA LYS A 68 6.69 7.80 16.49
C LYS A 68 6.66 7.58 18.00
N PHE A 69 7.83 7.32 18.58
CA PHE A 69 8.01 6.98 19.99
C PHE A 69 8.87 8.05 20.71
#